data_AF-A0A7H1PS69-F1
#
_entry.id   AF-A0A7H1PS69-F1
#
_cell.length_a   1.000
_cell.length_b   1.000
_cell.length_c   1.000
_cell.angle_alpha   90.00
_cell.angle_beta   90.00
_cell.angle_gamma   90.00
#
_symmetry.space_group_name_H-M   'P 1'
#
loop_
_entity.id
_entity.type
_entity.pdbx_description
1 polymer ?
#
loop_
_entity_poly.entity_id
_entity_poly.type
_entity_poly.pdbx_seq_one_letter_code
_entity_poly.pdbx_strand_id
1 'polypeptide(L)'
;MRLLSRAGGAMAATVALVLGAATASPASAAPAYTVTVGSPVPFPYPTDTPASPFLDRDGTFHYQQSAALYGANDPRSWDFYTGTDFDTAVFDSALSTAVNPADPADRNDDTTARCDNSPTGREASDPPAGSGYSQKNYCDLSGVWVDPDTGDWYGLVHNEFTPQPFGDGLHFDAIDYAVSTDRGRTWTIQDHVITSPFSTVRGDTAAFPNQTYDYGDGDQRLFVDTASGYFYVYYGSRIVDKKGGWKAFYEHVARAPIAQRMAPGSWRKWYDGAWSQPGTGGKESNIVPVDAGHPTGHTPAAAEYDPANTGTTAEQIAAGRTPPTSPLFVMNIAYDAYLGLYIGEPQAVDQSGNAPQYLYATDDLATQKWHLIGDTGGYTTASWYRWFLDGANRTSSSIVGRTFRSYCSFGCAHGADGEYVDLTLDSATPAAPPVATGHRYRIAAGTGRVLAQNPGAATTTAARPTPAARATWTFRPTGDGAYTVTNSATGALLGVDSTRTRDRAWGTVPTVTPRRGKSPAVGQQWFLIPDASPDGTFHLVNRYSGLVLGLSADPGRGAETVPVRTWTDTTHSAVGRGRTAAEQTLTLTPARG
;
A
#
# COMPACT_ATOMS: atom_id res chain seq x y z
N MET A 1 22.42 18.66 -13.04
CA MET A 1 21.46 19.72 -13.45
C MET A 1 21.13 19.52 -14.93
N ARG A 2 20.38 18.46 -15.26
CA ARG A 2 19.76 18.31 -16.58
C ARG A 2 18.38 18.96 -16.45
N LEU A 3 18.21 20.10 -17.11
CA LEU A 3 16.89 20.63 -17.39
C LEU A 3 16.18 19.64 -18.31
N LEU A 4 15.35 18.76 -17.75
CA LEU A 4 14.29 18.08 -18.49
C LEU A 4 13.06 18.99 -18.47
N SER A 5 13.20 20.14 -19.12
CA SER A 5 12.09 20.93 -19.62
C SER A 5 12.18 20.89 -21.13
N ARG A 6 11.63 19.81 -21.71
CA ARG A 6 11.02 19.75 -23.04
C ARG A 6 10.66 18.31 -23.39
N ALA A 7 9.44 18.15 -23.87
CA ALA A 7 8.86 16.97 -24.51
C ALA A 7 8.36 15.85 -23.58
N GLY A 8 7.56 16.20 -22.58
CA GLY A 8 6.41 15.39 -22.19
C GLY A 8 5.17 15.97 -22.88
N GLY A 9 5.20 16.03 -24.21
CA GLY A 9 3.96 16.13 -24.95
C GLY A 9 3.30 14.78 -24.79
N ALA A 10 2.65 14.56 -23.65
CA ALA A 10 1.59 13.58 -23.59
C ALA A 10 0.70 13.97 -24.78
N MET A 11 0.69 13.15 -25.83
CA MET A 11 -0.60 12.86 -26.40
C MET A 11 -1.37 12.21 -25.26
N ALA A 12 -1.91 13.07 -24.39
CA ALA A 12 -3.21 12.86 -23.83
C ALA A 12 -4.03 12.54 -25.08
N ALA A 13 -4.19 11.24 -25.35
CA ALA A 13 -5.35 10.79 -26.06
C ALA A 13 -6.46 11.46 -25.29
N THR A 14 -6.97 12.54 -25.88
CA THR A 14 -8.13 13.24 -25.38
C THR A 14 -9.27 12.29 -25.74
N VAL A 15 -9.30 11.15 -25.04
CA VAL A 15 -10.45 10.30 -24.97
C VAL A 15 -11.39 11.14 -24.15
N ALA A 16 -12.30 11.82 -24.84
CA ALA A 16 -13.43 12.44 -24.22
C ALA A 16 -14.19 11.33 -23.47
N LEU A 17 -13.90 11.19 -22.18
CA LEU A 17 -14.66 10.38 -21.24
C LEU A 17 -16.06 10.98 -21.16
N VAL A 18 -16.94 10.51 -22.03
CA VAL A 18 -18.38 10.64 -21.80
C VAL A 18 -18.72 9.54 -20.79
N LEU A 19 -18.46 9.83 -19.51
CA LEU A 19 -18.99 9.08 -18.37
C LEU A 19 -20.51 9.28 -18.35
N GLY A 20 -21.21 8.49 -19.16
CA GLY A 20 -22.67 8.45 -19.25
C GLY A 20 -23.31 7.38 -18.35
N ALA A 21 -22.63 6.94 -17.30
CA ALA A 21 -23.19 6.02 -16.31
C ALA A 21 -23.53 6.80 -15.04
N ALA A 22 -24.76 6.65 -14.56
CA ALA A 22 -25.23 7.28 -13.34
C ALA A 22 -24.31 6.92 -12.16
N THR A 23 -23.42 7.83 -11.80
CA THR A 23 -22.62 7.74 -10.57
C THR A 23 -23.58 7.93 -9.41
N ALA A 24 -23.79 6.89 -8.60
CA ALA A 24 -24.49 7.06 -7.34
C ALA A 24 -23.66 8.01 -6.46
N SER A 25 -24.25 9.13 -6.02
CA SER A 25 -23.62 9.93 -4.98
C SER A 25 -23.45 9.05 -3.75
N PRO A 26 -22.28 9.04 -3.10
CA PRO A 26 -22.07 8.21 -1.93
C PRO A 26 -23.06 8.58 -0.82
N ALA A 27 -23.47 7.59 -0.02
CA ALA A 27 -24.34 7.80 1.13
C ALA A 27 -23.74 8.83 2.09
N SER A 28 -24.57 9.54 2.86
CA SER A 28 -24.08 10.57 3.80
C SER A 28 -23.10 10.00 4.82
N ALA A 29 -21.98 10.69 5.06
CA ALA A 29 -20.98 10.27 6.03
C ALA A 29 -21.55 10.17 7.45
N ALA A 30 -20.98 9.27 8.26
CA ALA A 30 -21.31 9.21 9.68
C ALA A 30 -20.88 10.54 10.36
N PRO A 31 -21.74 11.18 11.18
CA PRO A 31 -21.47 12.48 11.79
C PRO A 31 -20.35 12.46 12.87
N ALA A 32 -19.63 11.35 13.00
CA ALA A 32 -18.64 11.10 14.04
C ALA A 32 -17.23 11.62 13.69
N TYR A 33 -17.00 12.02 12.44
CA TYR A 33 -15.69 12.43 11.94
C TYR A 33 -15.72 13.79 11.27
N THR A 34 -14.59 14.49 11.29
CA THR A 34 -14.40 15.71 10.50
C THR A 34 -13.13 15.61 9.68
N VAL A 35 -13.19 16.17 8.47
CA VAL A 35 -12.07 16.24 7.53
C VAL A 35 -11.67 17.70 7.40
N THR A 36 -10.40 18.00 7.64
CA THR A 36 -9.82 19.32 7.37
C THR A 36 -8.69 19.17 6.35
N VAL A 37 -8.67 20.07 5.37
CA VAL A 37 -7.72 20.05 4.26
C VAL A 37 -6.78 21.26 4.38
N GLY A 38 -5.47 21.00 4.35
CA GLY A 38 -4.43 22.02 4.29
C GLY A 38 -4.30 22.64 2.90
N SER A 39 -3.38 23.59 2.76
CA SER A 39 -3.07 24.14 1.43
C SER A 39 -2.29 23.13 0.59
N PRO A 40 -2.58 23.03 -0.72
CA PRO A 40 -1.81 22.16 -1.60
C PRO A 40 -0.34 22.56 -1.70
N VAL A 41 0.54 21.56 -1.77
CA VAL A 41 1.99 21.70 -1.92
C VAL A 41 2.44 20.94 -3.16
N PRO A 42 3.13 21.57 -4.13
CA PRO A 42 3.54 20.91 -5.35
C PRO A 42 4.41 19.67 -5.13
N PHE A 43 4.14 18.61 -5.87
CA PHE A 43 4.96 17.41 -5.95
C PHE A 43 5.60 17.34 -7.35
N PRO A 44 6.93 17.39 -7.48
CA PRO A 44 7.59 17.62 -8.77
C PRO A 44 7.80 16.37 -9.63
N TYR A 45 7.41 15.18 -9.15
CA TYR A 45 7.66 13.90 -9.84
C TYR A 45 6.38 13.07 -10.07
N PRO A 46 5.30 13.67 -10.63
CA PRO A 46 4.12 12.88 -10.99
C PRO A 46 4.46 11.88 -12.11
N THR A 47 3.85 10.70 -12.04
CA THR A 47 4.06 9.60 -12.99
C THR A 47 2.86 8.65 -12.96
N ASP A 48 2.89 7.64 -13.82
CA ASP A 48 1.81 6.71 -14.15
C ASP A 48 1.56 5.62 -13.07
N THR A 49 2.10 5.81 -11.87
CA THR A 49 1.84 4.98 -10.71
C THR A 49 1.90 5.83 -9.43
N PRO A 50 1.27 5.38 -8.33
CA PRO A 50 1.54 5.96 -7.00
C PRO A 50 3.01 5.85 -6.64
N ALA A 51 3.52 6.81 -5.84
CA ALA A 51 4.83 6.65 -5.22
C ALA A 51 4.75 5.64 -4.07
N SER A 52 5.52 4.56 -4.16
CA SER A 52 5.59 3.50 -3.16
C SER A 52 6.83 3.65 -2.28
N PRO A 53 6.76 4.33 -1.11
CA PRO A 53 7.90 4.48 -0.22
C PRO A 53 8.22 3.18 0.52
N PHE A 54 9.51 2.89 0.68
CA PHE A 54 10.00 1.79 1.48
C PHE A 54 11.39 2.08 2.07
N LEU A 55 11.78 1.28 3.07
CA LEU A 55 13.11 1.31 3.68
C LEU A 55 13.82 0.00 3.40
N ASP A 56 15.04 0.07 2.84
CA ASP A 56 15.90 -1.10 2.67
C ASP A 56 16.48 -1.55 4.03
N ARG A 57 17.08 -2.74 4.08
CA ARG A 57 17.59 -3.37 5.30
C ARG A 57 18.60 -2.53 6.09
N ASP A 58 19.31 -1.62 5.41
CA ASP A 58 20.28 -0.70 6.03
C ASP A 58 19.69 0.67 6.41
N GLY A 59 18.37 0.84 6.30
CA GLY A 59 17.66 2.07 6.61
C GLY A 59 17.72 3.11 5.48
N THR A 60 18.25 2.76 4.31
CA THR A 60 18.18 3.63 3.13
C THR A 60 16.72 3.78 2.70
N PHE A 61 16.31 5.03 2.49
CA PHE A 61 14.95 5.34 2.03
C PHE A 61 14.91 5.34 0.51
N HIS A 62 13.88 4.70 -0.02
CA HIS A 62 13.52 4.74 -1.42
C HIS A 62 12.03 5.05 -1.55
N TYR A 63 11.64 5.66 -2.66
CA TYR A 63 10.32 5.40 -3.20
C TYR A 63 10.45 4.95 -4.65
N GLN A 64 9.50 4.12 -5.06
CA GLN A 64 9.44 3.53 -6.38
C GLN A 64 8.19 4.05 -7.11
N GLN A 65 8.38 4.34 -8.39
CA GLN A 65 7.35 4.77 -9.33
C GLN A 65 7.66 4.18 -10.71
N SER A 66 6.67 4.11 -11.61
CA SER A 66 6.87 3.64 -12.98
C SER A 66 6.11 4.47 -14.00
N ALA A 67 6.49 4.28 -15.26
CA ALA A 67 5.71 4.69 -16.42
C ALA A 67 5.87 3.63 -17.51
N ALA A 68 4.80 3.23 -18.19
CA ALA A 68 4.85 2.28 -19.29
C ALA A 68 4.02 2.72 -20.51
N LEU A 69 4.43 3.83 -21.12
CA LEU A 69 3.68 4.48 -22.20
C LEU A 69 3.77 3.75 -23.56
N TYR A 70 2.75 3.95 -24.40
CA TYR A 70 2.42 3.02 -25.50
C TYR A 70 3.19 3.23 -26.80
N GLY A 71 3.52 4.46 -27.16
CA GLY A 71 4.12 4.80 -28.44
C GLY A 71 5.56 4.29 -28.58
N ALA A 72 6.03 4.08 -29.81
CA ALA A 72 7.32 3.42 -30.06
C ALA A 72 8.54 4.03 -29.34
N ASN A 73 8.51 5.34 -29.08
CA ASN A 73 9.60 6.06 -28.40
C ASN A 73 9.18 6.61 -27.02
N ASP A 74 8.02 6.21 -26.52
CA ASP A 74 7.52 6.66 -25.23
C ASP A 74 8.26 5.95 -24.08
N PRO A 75 8.39 6.59 -22.90
CA PRO A 75 9.09 6.04 -21.76
C PRO A 75 8.46 4.77 -21.22
N ARG A 76 9.32 3.82 -20.81
CA ARG A 76 9.00 2.57 -20.13
C ARG A 76 10.01 2.32 -19.03
N SER A 77 9.77 2.84 -17.83
CA SER A 77 10.76 2.85 -16.76
C SER A 77 10.19 2.40 -15.42
N TRP A 78 11.05 1.74 -14.63
CA TRP A 78 10.87 1.56 -13.19
C TRP A 78 11.86 2.48 -12.48
N ASP A 79 11.34 3.61 -12.02
CA ASP A 79 12.13 4.70 -11.45
C ASP A 79 12.19 4.61 -9.93
N PHE A 80 13.38 4.85 -9.42
CA PHE A 80 13.68 4.89 -8.00
C PHE A 80 14.20 6.27 -7.61
N TYR A 81 13.80 6.70 -6.42
CA TYR A 81 14.24 7.94 -5.82
C TYR A 81 14.75 7.66 -4.42
N THR A 82 15.80 8.36 -4.00
CA THR A 82 16.41 8.16 -2.68
C THR A 82 16.82 9.48 -2.05
N GLY A 83 16.84 9.50 -0.71
CA GLY A 83 17.15 10.68 0.09
C GLY A 83 17.11 10.34 1.58
N THR A 84 17.09 11.37 2.43
CA THR A 84 16.85 11.14 3.86
C THR A 84 15.40 10.77 4.14
N ASP A 85 14.47 11.25 3.32
CA ASP A 85 13.02 11.04 3.38
C ASP A 85 12.38 11.46 2.04
N PHE A 86 11.05 11.44 1.96
CA PHE A 86 10.31 11.79 0.75
C PHE A 86 10.58 13.23 0.26
N ASP A 87 10.77 14.18 1.18
CA ASP A 87 10.97 15.61 0.83
C ASP A 87 12.35 15.89 0.24
N THR A 88 13.34 15.10 0.65
CA THR A 88 14.73 15.24 0.21
C THR A 88 15.10 14.28 -0.91
N ALA A 89 14.18 13.38 -1.28
CA ALA A 89 14.43 12.37 -2.27
C ALA A 89 14.58 12.96 -3.68
N VAL A 90 15.59 12.46 -4.38
CA VAL A 90 15.92 12.81 -5.75
C VAL A 90 16.08 11.53 -6.55
N PHE A 91 15.95 11.66 -7.87
CA PHE A 91 16.09 10.54 -8.81
C PHE A 91 17.41 9.78 -8.58
N ASP A 92 17.32 8.48 -8.33
CA ASP A 92 18.47 7.60 -8.14
C ASP A 92 18.94 7.04 -9.48
N SER A 93 19.81 7.77 -10.16
CA SER A 93 20.34 7.32 -11.46
C SER A 93 21.03 5.95 -11.39
N ALA A 94 21.58 5.54 -10.24
CA ALA A 94 22.27 4.26 -10.16
C ALA A 94 21.31 3.07 -10.17
N LEU A 95 20.08 3.26 -9.67
CA LEU A 95 19.02 2.25 -9.69
C LEU A 95 18.12 2.41 -10.92
N SER A 96 17.64 3.62 -11.21
CA SER A 96 16.68 3.86 -12.29
C SER A 96 17.26 3.60 -13.68
N THR A 97 18.58 3.69 -13.88
CA THR A 97 19.22 3.33 -15.15
C THR A 97 20.07 2.05 -15.03
N ALA A 98 19.76 1.20 -14.05
CA ALA A 98 20.46 -0.06 -13.88
C ALA A 98 20.19 -0.98 -15.07
N VAL A 99 21.25 -1.57 -15.60
CA VAL A 99 21.21 -2.49 -16.74
C VAL A 99 21.65 -3.86 -16.25
N ASN A 100 20.93 -4.90 -16.62
CA ASN A 100 21.30 -6.27 -16.32
C ASN A 100 22.61 -6.61 -17.06
N PRO A 101 23.70 -6.96 -16.34
CA PRO A 101 25.00 -7.23 -16.96
C PRO A 101 24.99 -8.51 -17.81
N ALA A 102 24.03 -9.42 -17.59
CA ALA A 102 23.88 -10.64 -18.39
C ALA A 102 22.98 -10.44 -19.62
N ASP A 103 22.09 -9.45 -19.58
CA ASP A 103 21.21 -9.07 -20.69
C ASP A 103 21.05 -7.55 -20.77
N PRO A 104 21.82 -6.86 -21.61
CA PRO A 104 21.74 -5.41 -21.70
C PRO A 104 20.38 -4.87 -22.15
N ALA A 105 19.49 -5.68 -22.73
CA ALA A 105 18.15 -5.25 -23.11
C ALA A 105 17.21 -5.14 -21.90
N ASP A 106 17.50 -5.88 -20.81
CA ASP A 106 16.79 -5.79 -19.55
C ASP A 106 17.39 -4.69 -18.67
N ARG A 107 16.65 -3.60 -18.50
CA ARG A 107 17.09 -2.42 -17.75
C ARG A 107 15.92 -1.68 -17.13
N ASN A 108 16.19 -0.89 -16.10
CA ASN A 108 15.13 -0.16 -15.38
C ASN A 108 14.66 1.09 -16.12
N ASP A 109 15.45 1.68 -17.01
CA ASP A 109 15.07 2.84 -17.82
C ASP A 109 14.46 2.48 -19.18
N ASP A 110 14.35 1.18 -19.47
CA ASP A 110 13.63 0.60 -20.61
C ASP A 110 13.20 -0.84 -20.26
N THR A 111 11.95 -0.98 -19.82
CA THR A 111 11.41 -2.26 -19.35
C THR A 111 10.91 -3.16 -20.48
N THR A 112 10.95 -2.73 -21.76
CA THR A 112 10.35 -3.47 -22.87
C THR A 112 10.77 -4.94 -22.92
N ALA A 113 12.08 -5.21 -22.90
CA ALA A 113 12.56 -6.60 -22.99
C ALA A 113 12.12 -7.44 -21.79
N ARG A 114 12.07 -6.85 -20.59
CA ARG A 114 11.60 -7.52 -19.37
C ARG A 114 10.10 -7.83 -19.46
N CYS A 115 9.30 -6.85 -19.86
CA CYS A 115 7.84 -7.00 -19.98
C CYS A 115 7.45 -8.01 -21.05
N ASP A 116 8.09 -7.99 -22.22
CA ASP A 116 7.74 -8.89 -23.33
C ASP A 116 8.15 -10.35 -23.07
N ASN A 117 9.14 -10.56 -22.20
CA ASN A 117 9.62 -11.88 -21.80
C ASN A 117 9.07 -12.34 -20.43
N SER A 118 8.21 -11.55 -19.80
CA SER A 118 7.51 -11.91 -18.56
C SER A 118 6.49 -13.05 -18.80
N PRO A 119 5.93 -13.67 -17.75
CA PRO A 119 4.80 -14.60 -17.88
C PRO A 119 3.67 -14.01 -18.72
N THR A 120 3.17 -12.81 -18.36
CA THR A 120 2.15 -12.08 -19.13
C THR A 120 2.60 -11.78 -20.55
N GLY A 121 3.82 -11.27 -20.73
CA GLY A 121 4.34 -10.91 -22.06
C GLY A 121 4.44 -12.10 -23.01
N ARG A 122 4.73 -13.30 -22.52
CA ARG A 122 4.79 -14.51 -23.35
C ARG A 122 3.43 -14.99 -23.83
N GLU A 123 2.37 -14.70 -23.08
CA GLU A 123 0.98 -15.02 -23.43
C GLU A 123 0.33 -13.90 -24.25
N ALA A 124 0.85 -12.67 -24.16
CA ALA A 124 0.34 -11.50 -24.84
C ALA A 124 0.46 -11.60 -26.37
N SER A 125 -0.53 -11.02 -27.06
CA SER A 125 -0.53 -10.89 -28.52
C SER A 125 0.04 -9.56 -28.98
N ASP A 126 0.80 -9.56 -30.07
CA ASP A 126 1.29 -8.34 -30.72
C ASP A 126 0.13 -7.39 -31.06
N PRO A 127 0.37 -6.05 -31.00
CA PRO A 127 -0.62 -5.07 -31.40
C PRO A 127 -0.94 -5.22 -32.90
N PRO A 128 -2.21 -5.04 -33.31
CA PRO A 128 -2.60 -5.14 -34.71
C PRO A 128 -1.95 -4.03 -35.56
N ALA A 129 -1.83 -4.27 -36.87
CA ALA A 129 -1.27 -3.28 -37.79
C ALA A 129 -2.05 -1.95 -37.74
N GLY A 130 -1.31 -0.84 -37.63
CA GLY A 130 -1.89 0.50 -37.50
C GLY A 130 -2.28 0.90 -36.07
N SER A 131 -1.99 0.06 -35.07
CA SER A 131 -2.16 0.39 -33.66
C SER A 131 -1.22 1.51 -33.22
N GLY A 132 -1.65 2.29 -32.21
CA GLY A 132 -0.79 3.23 -31.49
C GLY A 132 0.11 2.55 -30.44
N TYR A 133 -0.18 1.29 -30.10
CA TYR A 133 0.65 0.47 -29.23
C TYR A 133 1.85 -0.09 -30.00
N SER A 134 3.04 0.04 -29.43
CA SER A 134 4.29 -0.45 -30.03
C SER A 134 4.78 -1.79 -29.52
N GLN A 135 4.36 -2.21 -28.33
CA GLN A 135 4.70 -3.47 -27.67
C GLN A 135 3.44 -4.30 -27.39
N LYS A 136 3.63 -5.60 -27.15
CA LYS A 136 2.56 -6.54 -26.76
C LYS A 136 2.24 -6.49 -25.26
N ASN A 137 3.19 -6.05 -24.43
CA ASN A 137 3.03 -5.88 -22.99
C ASN A 137 3.76 -4.62 -22.50
N TYR A 138 3.12 -3.89 -21.59
CA TYR A 138 3.65 -2.75 -20.88
C TYR A 138 3.55 -3.07 -19.40
N CYS A 139 4.64 -2.95 -18.64
CA CYS A 139 4.64 -3.43 -17.27
C CYS A 139 5.23 -2.40 -16.30
N ASP A 140 4.42 -2.03 -15.30
CA ASP A 140 4.74 -1.06 -14.27
C ASP A 140 4.94 -1.75 -12.92
N LEU A 141 6.12 -1.59 -12.34
CA LEU A 141 6.31 -1.94 -10.94
C LEU A 141 5.47 -0.98 -10.09
N SER A 142 4.66 -1.51 -9.18
CA SER A 142 3.83 -0.73 -8.26
C SER A 142 3.77 -1.45 -6.93
N GLY A 143 4.46 -0.88 -5.93
CA GLY A 143 4.60 -1.45 -4.60
C GLY A 143 5.84 -2.33 -4.46
N VAL A 144 6.66 -2.04 -3.45
CA VAL A 144 7.87 -2.80 -3.11
C VAL A 144 7.85 -3.19 -1.64
N TRP A 145 8.20 -4.43 -1.35
CA TRP A 145 8.41 -4.97 -0.01
C TRP A 145 9.77 -5.66 0.06
N VAL A 146 10.49 -5.47 1.16
CA VAL A 146 11.82 -6.07 1.37
C VAL A 146 11.67 -7.26 2.31
N ASP A 147 12.06 -8.45 1.85
CA ASP A 147 11.94 -9.70 2.61
C ASP A 147 12.87 -9.67 3.83
N PRO A 148 12.34 -9.75 5.06
CA PRO A 148 13.15 -9.71 6.27
C PRO A 148 14.06 -10.93 6.44
N ASP A 149 13.83 -12.01 5.69
CA ASP A 149 14.65 -13.21 5.77
C ASP A 149 15.85 -13.14 4.82
N THR A 150 15.77 -12.44 3.68
CA THR A 150 16.83 -12.46 2.64
C THR A 150 17.41 -11.08 2.35
N GLY A 151 16.61 -10.03 2.55
CA GLY A 151 16.88 -8.67 2.06
C GLY A 151 16.58 -8.49 0.57
N ASP A 152 15.94 -9.47 -0.07
CA ASP A 152 15.51 -9.38 -1.46
C ASP A 152 14.30 -8.44 -1.55
N TRP A 153 14.19 -7.73 -2.68
CA TRP A 153 13.08 -6.83 -2.95
C TRP A 153 12.04 -7.59 -3.77
N TYR A 154 10.81 -7.58 -3.30
CA TYR A 154 9.64 -8.09 -3.99
C TYR A 154 8.78 -6.92 -4.42
N GLY A 155 8.18 -6.99 -5.59
CA GLY A 155 7.17 -6.01 -5.99
C GLY A 155 6.10 -6.61 -6.88
N LEU A 156 4.99 -5.89 -6.99
CA LEU A 156 3.89 -6.26 -7.88
C LEU A 156 4.03 -5.51 -9.19
N VAL A 157 3.66 -6.16 -10.28
CA VAL A 157 3.80 -5.61 -11.63
C VAL A 157 2.42 -5.54 -12.27
N HIS A 158 1.96 -4.32 -12.54
CA HIS A 158 0.77 -4.05 -13.34
C HIS A 158 1.15 -4.30 -14.80
N ASN A 159 0.44 -5.18 -15.50
CA ASN A 159 0.67 -5.46 -16.91
C ASN A 159 -0.51 -4.97 -17.73
N GLU A 160 -0.23 -4.23 -18.79
CA GLU A 160 -1.17 -3.81 -19.81
C GLU A 160 -0.81 -4.53 -21.11
N PHE A 161 -1.60 -5.52 -21.51
CA PHE A 161 -1.18 -6.50 -22.51
C PHE A 161 -2.27 -6.84 -23.52
N THR A 162 -1.85 -7.48 -24.63
CA THR A 162 -2.75 -7.82 -25.75
C THR A 162 -3.54 -6.61 -26.25
N PRO A 163 -2.87 -5.57 -26.79
CA PRO A 163 -3.54 -4.31 -27.09
C PRO A 163 -4.58 -4.45 -28.20
N GLN A 164 -5.75 -3.86 -28.02
CA GLN A 164 -6.95 -3.85 -28.86
C GLN A 164 -7.65 -5.22 -28.92
N PRO A 165 -8.03 -5.80 -27.77
CA PRO A 165 -8.55 -7.16 -27.70
C PRO A 165 -9.77 -7.38 -28.61
N PHE A 166 -10.59 -6.33 -28.82
CA PHE A 166 -11.72 -6.34 -29.76
C PHE A 166 -11.66 -5.20 -30.80
N GLY A 167 -10.48 -4.62 -31.07
CA GLY A 167 -10.29 -3.51 -32.02
C GLY A 167 -10.77 -2.15 -31.51
N ASP A 168 -10.84 -1.99 -30.19
CA ASP A 168 -11.40 -0.86 -29.44
C ASP A 168 -10.36 0.20 -29.02
N GLY A 169 -9.08 -0.06 -29.25
CA GLY A 169 -8.01 0.86 -28.86
C GLY A 169 -7.58 0.73 -27.38
N LEU A 170 -7.95 -0.33 -26.67
CA LEU A 170 -7.60 -0.55 -25.26
C LEU A 170 -6.66 -1.76 -25.07
N HIS A 171 -6.54 -2.35 -23.88
CA HIS A 171 -5.77 -3.58 -23.60
C HIS A 171 -6.48 -4.46 -22.56
N PHE A 172 -5.84 -5.57 -22.16
CA PHE A 172 -6.20 -6.31 -20.94
C PHE A 172 -5.22 -6.00 -19.81
N ASP A 173 -5.64 -6.24 -18.57
CA ASP A 173 -4.82 -6.09 -17.37
C ASP A 173 -4.58 -7.40 -16.62
N ALA A 174 -3.38 -7.54 -16.03
CA ALA A 174 -3.02 -8.61 -15.11
C ALA A 174 -1.94 -8.15 -14.11
N ILE A 175 -1.87 -8.81 -12.96
CA ILE A 175 -0.85 -8.50 -11.94
C ILE A 175 0.09 -9.70 -11.77
N ASP A 176 1.37 -9.43 -12.02
CA ASP A 176 2.48 -10.34 -11.78
C ASP A 176 3.25 -9.94 -10.50
N TYR A 177 4.22 -10.75 -10.10
CA TYR A 177 5.22 -10.34 -9.11
C TYR A 177 6.64 -10.44 -9.65
N ALA A 178 7.49 -9.55 -9.17
CA ALA A 178 8.90 -9.47 -9.50
C ALA A 178 9.77 -9.57 -8.25
N VAL A 179 10.97 -10.14 -8.43
CA VAL A 179 11.98 -10.25 -7.39
C VAL A 179 13.30 -9.67 -7.87
N SER A 180 13.95 -8.92 -6.98
CA SER A 180 15.30 -8.41 -7.13
C SER A 180 16.15 -8.92 -5.97
N THR A 181 17.26 -9.58 -6.27
CA THR A 181 18.23 -10.07 -5.26
C THR A 181 19.44 -9.15 -5.09
N ASP A 182 19.48 -8.01 -5.77
CA ASP A 182 20.62 -7.08 -5.82
C ASP A 182 20.25 -5.62 -5.51
N ARG A 183 19.17 -5.45 -4.74
CA ARG A 183 18.62 -4.18 -4.26
C ARG A 183 18.15 -3.25 -5.39
N GLY A 184 17.34 -3.81 -6.27
CA GLY A 184 16.59 -3.11 -7.31
C GLY A 184 17.35 -2.89 -8.61
N ARG A 185 18.59 -3.41 -8.75
CA ARG A 185 19.38 -3.19 -9.98
C ARG A 185 18.92 -4.10 -11.10
N THR A 186 18.60 -5.34 -10.79
CA THR A 186 18.04 -6.31 -11.75
C THR A 186 16.82 -6.97 -11.15
N TRP A 187 15.84 -7.25 -12.01
CA TRP A 187 14.55 -7.81 -11.60
C TRP A 187 14.18 -8.99 -12.49
N THR A 188 13.54 -9.98 -11.90
CA THR A 188 12.89 -11.06 -12.65
C THR A 188 11.40 -11.05 -12.32
N ILE A 189 10.55 -10.89 -13.34
CA ILE A 189 9.11 -11.12 -13.21
C ILE A 189 8.89 -12.63 -13.22
N GLN A 190 8.43 -13.18 -12.10
CA GLN A 190 8.51 -14.63 -11.87
C GLN A 190 7.24 -15.38 -12.29
N ASP A 191 6.06 -14.84 -11.95
CA ASP A 191 4.78 -15.50 -12.23
C ASP A 191 3.62 -14.51 -12.09
N HIS A 192 2.43 -14.95 -12.51
CA HIS A 192 1.17 -14.29 -12.21
C HIS A 192 0.81 -14.44 -10.73
N VAL A 193 0.15 -13.43 -10.15
CA VAL A 193 -0.37 -13.50 -8.78
C VAL A 193 -1.86 -13.19 -8.69
N ILE A 194 -2.38 -12.30 -9.55
CA ILE A 194 -3.79 -11.93 -9.59
C ILE A 194 -4.18 -11.74 -11.06
N THR A 195 -5.19 -12.47 -11.54
CA THR A 195 -5.67 -12.39 -12.93
C THR A 195 -7.18 -12.52 -13.01
N SER A 196 -7.77 -11.96 -14.09
CA SER A 196 -9.20 -12.04 -14.37
C SER A 196 -9.75 -13.47 -14.27
N PRO A 197 -10.99 -13.66 -13.78
CA PRO A 197 -11.72 -14.93 -13.91
C PRO A 197 -12.16 -15.20 -15.37
N PHE A 198 -12.03 -14.22 -16.26
CA PHE A 198 -12.42 -14.33 -17.66
C PHE A 198 -11.20 -14.44 -18.60
N SER A 199 -11.47 -14.73 -19.87
CA SER A 199 -10.44 -14.85 -20.90
C SER A 199 -9.77 -13.50 -21.17
N THR A 200 -8.45 -13.51 -21.31
CA THR A 200 -7.65 -12.36 -21.79
C THR A 200 -7.05 -12.63 -23.18
N VAL A 201 -7.63 -13.59 -23.91
CA VAL A 201 -7.25 -13.90 -25.29
C VAL A 201 -7.93 -12.92 -26.25
N ARG A 202 -7.13 -12.34 -27.16
CA ARG A 202 -7.62 -11.44 -28.21
C ARG A 202 -8.79 -12.08 -28.98
N GLY A 203 -9.90 -11.35 -29.09
CA GLY A 203 -11.01 -11.76 -29.93
C GLY A 203 -11.77 -13.00 -29.44
N ASP A 204 -11.67 -13.35 -28.15
CA ASP A 204 -12.39 -14.50 -27.59
C ASP A 204 -13.91 -14.22 -27.51
N THR A 205 -14.60 -14.46 -28.62
CA THR A 205 -16.06 -14.34 -28.70
C THR A 205 -16.81 -15.47 -28.01
N ALA A 206 -16.11 -16.55 -27.60
CA ALA A 206 -16.75 -17.61 -26.81
C ALA A 206 -16.89 -17.16 -25.35
N ALA A 207 -15.85 -16.54 -24.79
CA ALA A 207 -15.91 -15.91 -23.48
C ALA A 207 -16.81 -14.67 -23.47
N PHE A 208 -16.74 -13.85 -24.54
CA PHE A 208 -17.48 -12.59 -24.65
C PHE A 208 -18.36 -12.58 -25.91
N PRO A 209 -19.50 -13.27 -25.93
CA PRO A 209 -20.36 -13.37 -27.13
C PRO A 209 -21.12 -12.07 -27.44
N ASN A 210 -21.22 -11.14 -26.49
CA ASN A 210 -22.06 -9.96 -26.58
C ASN A 210 -21.25 -8.66 -26.73
N GLN A 211 -21.88 -7.50 -26.42
CA GLN A 211 -21.37 -6.16 -26.67
C GLN A 211 -20.28 -5.70 -25.68
N THR A 212 -20.15 -6.37 -24.54
CA THR A 212 -19.21 -6.01 -23.48
C THR A 212 -18.15 -7.08 -23.29
N TYR A 213 -17.05 -6.72 -22.62
CA TYR A 213 -16.05 -7.64 -22.11
C TYR A 213 -15.45 -7.13 -20.79
N ASP A 214 -14.79 -8.04 -20.07
CA ASP A 214 -14.04 -7.76 -18.83
C ASP A 214 -12.60 -7.38 -19.17
N TYR A 215 -12.14 -6.27 -18.60
CA TYR A 215 -10.82 -5.69 -18.88
C TYR A 215 -9.66 -6.46 -18.25
N GLY A 216 -9.91 -7.25 -17.22
CA GLY A 216 -8.90 -7.83 -16.36
C GLY A 216 -8.50 -6.96 -15.18
N ASP A 217 -7.54 -7.49 -14.42
CA ASP A 217 -7.19 -7.03 -13.08
C ASP A 217 -5.90 -6.21 -13.09
N GLY A 218 -5.96 -4.97 -12.62
CA GLY A 218 -4.83 -4.06 -12.66
C GLY A 218 -4.89 -2.94 -11.63
N ASP A 219 -4.01 -1.95 -11.77
CA ASP A 219 -3.96 -0.74 -10.94
C ASP A 219 -3.77 -1.01 -9.44
N GLN A 220 -2.95 -2.00 -9.10
CA GLN A 220 -2.84 -2.45 -7.72
C GLN A 220 -2.29 -1.40 -6.74
N ARG A 221 -2.74 -1.49 -5.49
CA ARG A 221 -2.25 -0.78 -4.30
C ARG A 221 -1.88 -1.79 -3.23
N LEU A 222 -0.59 -1.94 -2.97
CA LEU A 222 -0.06 -2.85 -1.95
C LEU A 222 -0.13 -2.23 -0.56
N PHE A 223 -0.73 -2.94 0.38
CA PHE A 223 -0.71 -2.64 1.80
C PHE A 223 -0.13 -3.80 2.60
N VAL A 224 0.89 -3.52 3.42
CA VAL A 224 1.54 -4.52 4.29
C VAL A 224 1.01 -4.35 5.70
N ASP A 225 0.07 -5.20 6.11
CA ASP A 225 -0.61 -5.02 7.38
C ASP A 225 0.18 -5.61 8.56
N THR A 226 0.54 -4.75 9.50
CA THR A 226 1.24 -5.13 10.74
C THR A 226 0.33 -5.91 11.68
N ALA A 227 -0.97 -5.60 11.73
CA ALA A 227 -1.88 -6.17 12.71
C ALA A 227 -2.29 -7.61 12.39
N SER A 228 -2.60 -7.91 11.12
CA SER A 228 -3.04 -9.24 10.69
C SER A 228 -1.92 -10.13 10.13
N GLY A 229 -0.79 -9.55 9.71
CA GLY A 229 0.30 -10.30 9.08
C GLY A 229 0.01 -10.74 7.64
N TYR A 230 -0.84 -10.00 6.94
CA TYR A 230 -1.17 -10.20 5.54
C TYR A 230 -0.71 -9.02 4.68
N PHE A 231 -0.30 -9.33 3.46
CA PHE A 231 -0.41 -8.39 2.36
C PHE A 231 -1.88 -8.27 1.97
N TYR A 232 -2.34 -7.04 1.75
CA TYR A 232 -3.57 -6.75 1.03
C TYR A 232 -3.21 -6.02 -0.25
N VAL A 233 -3.90 -6.37 -1.33
CA VAL A 233 -3.77 -5.73 -2.63
C VAL A 233 -5.15 -5.32 -3.07
N TYR A 234 -5.39 -4.01 -3.13
CA TYR A 234 -6.59 -3.40 -3.68
C TYR A 234 -6.32 -3.11 -5.15
N TYR A 235 -7.19 -3.55 -6.04
CA TYR A 235 -6.98 -3.49 -7.49
C TYR A 235 -8.31 -3.35 -8.23
N GLY A 236 -8.23 -2.84 -9.44
CA GLY A 236 -9.39 -2.56 -10.26
C GLY A 236 -9.63 -3.61 -11.33
N SER A 237 -10.90 -3.78 -11.70
CA SER A 237 -11.29 -4.29 -13.03
C SER A 237 -12.23 -3.31 -13.71
N ARG A 238 -12.50 -3.52 -15.00
CA ARG A 238 -13.39 -2.64 -15.78
C ARG A 238 -14.29 -3.44 -16.71
N ILE A 239 -15.52 -2.98 -16.90
CA ILE A 239 -16.39 -3.45 -17.98
C ILE A 239 -16.36 -2.46 -19.12
N VAL A 240 -16.12 -3.00 -20.31
CA VAL A 240 -15.88 -2.22 -21.52
C VAL A 240 -16.93 -2.52 -22.56
N ASP A 241 -17.44 -1.46 -23.20
CA ASP A 241 -18.20 -1.59 -24.44
C ASP A 241 -17.22 -1.76 -25.60
N LYS A 242 -17.31 -2.87 -26.34
CA LYS A 242 -16.50 -3.12 -27.55
C LYS A 242 -16.62 -2.01 -28.61
N LYS A 243 -17.67 -1.18 -28.52
CA LYS A 243 -17.93 -0.01 -29.36
C LYS A 243 -18.15 1.27 -28.54
N GLY A 244 -17.31 1.56 -27.55
CA GLY A 244 -17.51 2.76 -26.73
C GLY A 244 -16.53 3.03 -25.61
N GLY A 245 -15.54 2.15 -25.39
CA GLY A 245 -14.50 2.31 -24.37
C GLY A 245 -14.95 1.92 -22.97
N TRP A 246 -14.16 2.27 -21.95
CA TRP A 246 -14.44 1.99 -20.54
C TRP A 246 -15.81 2.55 -20.11
N LYS A 247 -16.54 1.80 -19.26
CA LYS A 247 -17.87 2.21 -18.78
C LYS A 247 -18.07 2.05 -17.28
N ALA A 248 -17.77 0.88 -16.72
CA ALA A 248 -17.92 0.60 -15.30
C ALA A 248 -16.59 0.14 -14.71
N PHE A 249 -16.27 0.59 -13.51
CA PHE A 249 -14.99 0.37 -12.84
C PHE A 249 -15.26 -0.26 -11.48
N TYR A 250 -14.67 -1.41 -11.21
CA TYR A 250 -14.97 -2.23 -10.04
C TYR A 250 -13.75 -2.36 -9.14
N GLU A 251 -13.99 -2.28 -7.83
CA GLU A 251 -12.93 -2.44 -6.83
C GLU A 251 -12.88 -3.88 -6.35
N HIS A 252 -11.69 -4.44 -6.26
CA HIS A 252 -11.45 -5.79 -5.78
C HIS A 252 -10.30 -5.81 -4.78
N VAL A 253 -10.19 -6.93 -4.06
CA VAL A 253 -9.11 -7.13 -3.09
C VAL A 253 -8.68 -8.58 -3.02
N ALA A 254 -7.37 -8.76 -2.95
CA ALA A 254 -6.74 -10.04 -2.66
C ALA A 254 -5.83 -9.89 -1.45
N ARG A 255 -5.60 -11.00 -0.74
CA ARG A 255 -4.64 -11.05 0.36
C ARG A 255 -3.76 -12.27 0.29
N ALA A 256 -2.54 -12.15 0.82
CA ALA A 256 -1.59 -13.24 0.99
C ALA A 256 -0.90 -13.13 2.34
N PRO A 257 -0.63 -14.23 3.07
CA PRO A 257 0.16 -14.15 4.30
C PRO A 257 1.55 -13.60 3.99
N ILE A 258 2.06 -12.65 4.81
CA ILE A 258 3.40 -12.06 4.59
C ILE A 258 4.49 -13.15 4.60
N ALA A 259 4.30 -14.17 5.46
CA ALA A 259 5.18 -15.33 5.55
C ALA A 259 5.35 -16.12 4.24
N GLN A 260 4.42 -15.98 3.29
CA GLN A 260 4.47 -16.65 1.99
C GLN A 260 5.14 -15.79 0.90
N ARG A 261 5.63 -14.59 1.24
CA ARG A 261 6.49 -13.75 0.38
C ARG A 261 5.92 -13.52 -1.03
N MET A 262 4.64 -13.15 -1.10
CA MET A 262 3.90 -12.91 -2.34
C MET A 262 3.84 -14.10 -3.32
N ALA A 263 4.15 -15.32 -2.87
CA ALA A 263 4.19 -16.49 -3.75
C ALA A 263 2.84 -16.70 -4.51
N PRO A 264 2.86 -17.11 -5.79
CA PRO A 264 1.67 -17.18 -6.66
C PRO A 264 0.46 -17.88 -6.03
N GLY A 265 0.65 -19.09 -5.49
CA GLY A 265 -0.45 -19.87 -4.89
C GLY A 265 -0.96 -19.35 -3.54
N SER A 266 -0.32 -18.33 -2.95
CA SER A 266 -0.67 -17.82 -1.61
C SER A 266 -1.81 -16.80 -1.62
N TRP A 267 -2.09 -16.21 -2.77
CA TRP A 267 -3.11 -15.17 -2.92
C TRP A 267 -4.52 -15.74 -2.84
N ARG A 268 -5.39 -15.04 -2.11
CA ARG A 268 -6.82 -15.31 -2.03
C ARG A 268 -7.60 -14.04 -2.33
N LYS A 269 -8.46 -14.09 -3.35
CA LYS A 269 -9.41 -13.03 -3.70
C LYS A 269 -10.62 -13.07 -2.77
N TRP A 270 -11.16 -11.88 -2.48
CA TRP A 270 -12.43 -11.72 -1.77
C TRP A 270 -13.60 -11.96 -2.73
N TYR A 271 -14.48 -12.89 -2.39
CA TYR A 271 -15.64 -13.24 -3.20
C TYR A 271 -16.78 -13.68 -2.30
N ASP A 272 -17.95 -13.07 -2.48
CA ASP A 272 -19.20 -13.39 -1.80
C ASP A 272 -19.05 -13.44 -0.26
N GLY A 273 -18.37 -12.43 0.28
CA GLY A 273 -18.16 -12.29 1.73
C GLY A 273 -17.09 -13.19 2.34
N ALA A 274 -16.25 -13.86 1.52
CA ALA A 274 -15.19 -14.73 2.02
C ALA A 274 -13.90 -14.71 1.16
N TRP A 275 -12.77 -14.99 1.81
CA TRP A 275 -11.46 -15.20 1.16
C TRP A 275 -11.35 -16.59 0.53
N SER A 276 -12.17 -16.86 -0.48
CA SER A 276 -12.43 -18.22 -0.98
C SER A 276 -11.78 -18.53 -2.33
N GLN A 277 -11.46 -17.51 -3.12
CA GLN A 277 -11.04 -17.68 -4.51
C GLN A 277 -9.52 -17.59 -4.65
N PRO A 278 -8.89 -18.33 -5.58
CA PRO A 278 -7.46 -18.18 -5.85
C PRO A 278 -7.13 -16.82 -6.47
N GLY A 279 -5.87 -16.38 -6.38
CA GLY A 279 -5.41 -15.16 -7.06
C GLY A 279 -5.52 -15.26 -8.59
N THR A 280 -5.00 -16.32 -9.19
CA THR A 280 -5.08 -16.54 -10.64
C THR A 280 -6.41 -17.20 -11.03
N GLY A 281 -7.17 -16.57 -11.92
CA GLY A 281 -8.41 -17.09 -12.50
C GLY A 281 -9.58 -17.24 -11.51
N GLY A 282 -9.40 -16.78 -10.27
CA GLY A 282 -10.44 -16.82 -9.25
C GLY A 282 -11.48 -15.73 -9.46
N LYS A 283 -12.71 -16.03 -9.05
CA LYS A 283 -13.76 -15.01 -9.02
C LYS A 283 -13.47 -13.94 -7.98
N GLU A 284 -14.10 -12.79 -8.14
CA GLU A 284 -13.99 -11.67 -7.21
C GLU A 284 -15.31 -10.93 -7.11
N SER A 285 -15.52 -10.32 -5.94
CA SER A 285 -16.65 -9.44 -5.75
C SER A 285 -16.23 -7.99 -5.94
N ASN A 286 -17.08 -7.21 -6.59
CA ASN A 286 -16.98 -5.75 -6.57
C ASN A 286 -17.26 -5.24 -5.15
N ILE A 287 -16.28 -4.60 -4.53
CA ILE A 287 -16.39 -4.01 -3.19
C ILE A 287 -17.07 -2.65 -3.34
N VAL A 288 -18.04 -2.38 -2.47
CA VAL A 288 -18.79 -1.12 -2.44
C VAL A 288 -18.90 -0.62 -0.99
N PRO A 289 -19.16 0.67 -0.77
CA PRO A 289 -19.37 1.17 0.59
C PRO A 289 -20.55 0.46 1.27
N VAL A 290 -20.42 0.27 2.58
CA VAL A 290 -21.51 -0.24 3.41
C VAL A 290 -22.51 0.89 3.67
N ASP A 291 -23.72 0.70 3.17
CA ASP A 291 -24.87 1.58 3.40
C ASP A 291 -26.17 0.76 3.53
N ALA A 292 -27.32 1.45 3.56
CA ALA A 292 -28.62 0.79 3.69
C ALA A 292 -28.98 -0.11 2.50
N GLY A 293 -28.46 0.18 1.30
CA GLY A 293 -28.64 -0.63 0.10
C GLY A 293 -27.63 -1.76 -0.04
N HIS A 294 -26.43 -1.59 0.53
CA HIS A 294 -25.31 -2.52 0.44
C HIS A 294 -24.76 -2.92 1.81
N PRO A 295 -25.57 -3.55 2.69
CA PRO A 295 -25.16 -3.83 4.08
C PRO A 295 -23.99 -4.82 4.21
N THR A 296 -23.68 -5.54 3.13
CA THR A 296 -22.59 -6.53 3.07
C THR A 296 -21.28 -5.97 2.53
N GLY A 297 -21.25 -4.73 2.02
CA GLY A 297 -20.04 -4.06 1.52
C GLY A 297 -19.49 -4.63 0.20
N HIS A 298 -20.28 -5.43 -0.52
CA HIS A 298 -19.91 -5.96 -1.84
C HIS A 298 -21.15 -6.24 -2.68
N THR A 299 -20.99 -6.23 -3.99
CA THR A 299 -22.02 -6.67 -4.94
C THR A 299 -22.28 -8.17 -4.73
N PRO A 300 -23.55 -8.61 -4.58
CA PRO A 300 -23.86 -10.04 -4.47
C PRO A 300 -23.43 -10.81 -5.72
N ALA A 301 -22.95 -12.04 -5.57
CA ALA A 301 -22.44 -12.85 -6.69
C ALA A 301 -23.40 -12.97 -7.90
N ALA A 302 -24.71 -13.02 -7.67
CA ALA A 302 -25.72 -13.11 -8.73
C ALA A 302 -25.95 -11.79 -9.50
N ALA A 303 -25.40 -10.68 -9.01
CA ALA A 303 -25.49 -9.35 -9.59
C ALA A 303 -24.15 -8.85 -10.16
N GLU A 304 -23.07 -9.62 -9.99
CA GLU A 304 -21.77 -9.36 -10.63
C GLU A 304 -21.89 -9.43 -12.16
N TYR A 305 -20.88 -8.88 -12.85
CA TYR A 305 -20.84 -8.92 -14.30
C TYR A 305 -20.91 -10.35 -14.85
N ASP A 306 -21.75 -10.54 -15.88
CA ASP A 306 -21.86 -11.77 -16.64
C ASP A 306 -21.75 -11.46 -18.14
N PRO A 307 -20.72 -11.98 -18.86
CA PRO A 307 -20.54 -11.71 -20.29
C PRO A 307 -21.65 -12.31 -21.17
N ALA A 308 -22.49 -13.20 -20.65
CA ALA A 308 -23.67 -13.71 -21.33
C ALA A 308 -24.80 -12.66 -21.43
N ASN A 309 -24.74 -11.57 -20.65
CA ASN A 309 -25.70 -10.49 -20.75
C ASN A 309 -25.58 -9.73 -22.08
N THR A 310 -26.73 -9.47 -22.70
CA THR A 310 -26.84 -8.66 -23.93
C THR A 310 -27.01 -7.18 -23.61
N GLY A 311 -26.51 -6.32 -24.50
CA GLY A 311 -26.63 -4.86 -24.42
C GLY A 311 -25.32 -4.20 -24.00
N THR A 312 -25.25 -2.88 -24.15
CA THR A 312 -24.15 -2.04 -23.66
C THR A 312 -24.08 -2.03 -22.14
N THR A 313 -22.95 -1.64 -21.55
CA THR A 313 -22.82 -1.55 -20.08
C THR A 313 -23.89 -0.64 -19.47
N ALA A 314 -24.22 0.48 -20.11
CA ALA A 314 -25.26 1.40 -19.63
C ALA A 314 -26.66 0.74 -19.60
N GLU A 315 -27.00 -0.02 -20.64
CA GLU A 315 -28.26 -0.78 -20.69
C GLU A 315 -28.29 -1.90 -19.64
N GLN A 316 -27.17 -2.58 -19.41
CA GLN A 316 -27.04 -3.62 -18.40
C GLN A 316 -27.19 -3.06 -16.98
N ILE A 317 -26.57 -1.91 -16.68
CA ILE A 317 -26.70 -1.21 -15.39
C ILE A 317 -28.17 -0.78 -15.18
N ALA A 318 -28.78 -0.14 -16.17
CA ALA A 318 -30.18 0.30 -16.09
C ALA A 318 -31.16 -0.87 -15.89
N ALA A 319 -30.81 -2.06 -16.38
CA ALA A 319 -31.57 -3.30 -16.20
C ALA A 319 -31.22 -4.07 -14.92
N GLY A 320 -30.26 -3.59 -14.11
CA GLY A 320 -29.81 -4.27 -12.89
C GLY A 320 -29.09 -5.60 -13.13
N ARG A 321 -28.41 -5.74 -14.28
CA ARG A 321 -27.70 -6.97 -14.70
C ARG A 321 -26.19 -6.92 -14.45
N THR A 322 -25.65 -5.74 -14.14
CA THR A 322 -24.26 -5.51 -13.76
C THR A 322 -24.22 -4.27 -12.84
N PRO A 323 -23.30 -4.17 -11.88
CA PRO A 323 -23.27 -3.02 -10.99
C PRO A 323 -22.73 -1.76 -11.72
N PRO A 324 -23.07 -0.54 -11.25
CA PRO A 324 -22.37 0.67 -11.67
C PRO A 324 -20.94 0.70 -11.10
N THR A 325 -20.15 1.70 -11.51
CA THR A 325 -18.81 1.95 -10.95
C THR A 325 -18.84 1.99 -9.43
N SER A 326 -17.89 1.28 -8.80
CA SER A 326 -17.71 1.33 -7.36
C SER A 326 -17.19 2.71 -6.92
N PRO A 327 -17.78 3.30 -5.86
CA PRO A 327 -17.19 4.46 -5.18
C PRO A 327 -15.82 4.21 -4.57
N LEU A 328 -15.39 2.94 -4.45
CA LEU A 328 -14.13 2.54 -3.84
C LEU A 328 -13.05 2.20 -4.87
N PHE A 329 -13.28 2.47 -6.16
CA PHE A 329 -12.36 2.08 -7.22
C PHE A 329 -10.91 2.53 -6.96
N VAL A 330 -10.01 1.54 -6.95
CA VAL A 330 -8.57 1.59 -6.73
C VAL A 330 -8.21 2.38 -5.47
N MET A 331 -8.38 1.73 -4.31
CA MET A 331 -8.23 2.38 -3.02
C MET A 331 -6.81 2.29 -2.45
N ASN A 332 -6.27 3.44 -2.06
CA ASN A 332 -5.08 3.49 -1.21
C ASN A 332 -5.47 3.31 0.25
N ILE A 333 -4.70 2.50 1.00
CA ILE A 333 -4.98 2.17 2.40
C ILE A 333 -3.85 2.60 3.32
N ALA A 334 -4.19 3.11 4.49
CA ALA A 334 -3.30 3.26 5.64
C ALA A 334 -4.03 2.88 6.93
N TYR A 335 -3.29 2.49 7.97
CA TYR A 335 -3.84 2.45 9.33
C TYR A 335 -3.68 3.84 9.98
N ASP A 336 -4.81 4.48 10.31
CA ASP A 336 -4.81 5.73 11.08
C ASP A 336 -4.74 5.40 12.58
N ALA A 337 -3.60 5.65 13.21
CA ALA A 337 -3.36 5.33 14.61
C ALA A 337 -4.15 6.23 15.59
N TYR A 338 -4.66 7.38 15.14
CA TYR A 338 -5.49 8.27 15.96
C TYR A 338 -6.94 7.78 16.02
N LEU A 339 -7.48 7.33 14.88
CA LEU A 339 -8.82 6.76 14.78
C LEU A 339 -8.86 5.28 15.19
N GLY A 340 -7.74 4.58 15.07
CA GLY A 340 -7.66 3.13 15.30
C GLY A 340 -8.37 2.33 14.21
N LEU A 341 -8.43 2.89 13.00
CA LEU A 341 -9.15 2.34 11.84
C LEU A 341 -8.22 2.31 10.64
N TYR A 342 -8.49 1.41 9.70
CA TYR A 342 -7.94 1.52 8.36
C TYR A 342 -8.72 2.60 7.61
N ILE A 343 -8.00 3.51 6.97
CA ILE A 343 -8.57 4.57 6.14
C ILE A 343 -8.26 4.28 4.67
N GLY A 344 -9.23 4.64 3.82
CA GLY A 344 -9.22 4.37 2.40
C GLY A 344 -9.49 5.62 1.60
N GLU A 345 -8.67 5.85 0.57
CA GLU A 345 -8.82 6.94 -0.38
C GLU A 345 -8.81 6.39 -1.82
N PRO A 346 -10.01 6.26 -2.43
CA PRO A 346 -10.15 5.74 -3.79
C PRO A 346 -9.73 6.77 -4.83
N GLN A 347 -9.49 6.30 -6.05
CA GLN A 347 -9.49 7.16 -7.23
C GLN A 347 -10.82 7.94 -7.31
N ALA A 348 -10.75 9.19 -7.76
CA ALA A 348 -11.96 9.99 -7.94
C ALA A 348 -12.86 9.35 -9.02
N VAL A 349 -14.07 8.93 -8.67
CA VAL A 349 -15.02 8.39 -9.66
C VAL A 349 -15.48 9.46 -10.65
N ASP A 350 -15.69 10.69 -10.17
CA ASP A 350 -15.94 11.85 -11.02
C ASP A 350 -14.61 12.41 -11.55
N GLN A 351 -14.32 12.07 -12.80
CA GLN A 351 -13.12 12.48 -13.51
C GLN A 351 -13.21 13.91 -14.08
N SER A 352 -14.26 14.69 -13.77
CA SER A 352 -14.36 16.10 -14.17
C SER A 352 -13.51 17.05 -13.33
N GLY A 353 -13.07 16.61 -12.15
CA GLY A 353 -12.28 17.40 -11.20
C GLY A 353 -13.12 18.34 -10.32
N ASN A 354 -14.45 18.24 -10.40
CA ASN A 354 -15.38 19.10 -9.65
C ASN A 354 -15.96 18.45 -8.39
N ALA A 355 -15.65 17.17 -8.14
CA ALA A 355 -16.06 16.46 -6.95
C ALA A 355 -15.00 16.54 -5.84
N PRO A 356 -15.41 16.54 -4.56
CA PRO A 356 -14.48 16.34 -3.47
C PRO A 356 -13.91 14.92 -3.51
N GLN A 357 -12.78 14.73 -2.84
CA GLN A 357 -12.23 13.42 -2.56
C GLN A 357 -12.94 12.83 -1.34
N TYR A 358 -13.49 11.63 -1.51
CA TYR A 358 -14.17 10.89 -0.45
C TYR A 358 -13.18 10.03 0.33
N LEU A 359 -13.43 9.91 1.65
CA LEU A 359 -12.61 9.13 2.58
C LEU A 359 -13.48 8.08 3.25
N TYR A 360 -12.98 6.85 3.26
CA TYR A 360 -13.65 5.69 3.84
C TYR A 360 -12.83 5.11 4.98
N ALA A 361 -13.47 4.36 5.87
CA ALA A 361 -12.78 3.62 6.90
C ALA A 361 -13.39 2.24 7.16
N THR A 362 -12.56 1.33 7.64
CA THR A 362 -12.97 0.02 8.17
C THR A 362 -12.17 -0.31 9.43
N ASP A 363 -12.76 -1.05 10.35
CA ASP A 363 -12.08 -1.56 11.54
C ASP A 363 -11.36 -2.89 11.29
N ASP A 364 -11.79 -3.65 10.28
CA ASP A 364 -11.26 -4.97 9.96
C ASP A 364 -11.17 -5.24 8.44
N LEU A 365 -9.93 -5.24 7.93
CA LEU A 365 -9.63 -5.62 6.55
C LEU A 365 -10.05 -7.07 6.23
N ALA A 366 -10.25 -7.96 7.20
CA ALA A 366 -10.75 -9.30 6.89
C ALA A 366 -12.22 -9.32 6.43
N THR A 367 -12.99 -8.27 6.70
CA THR A 367 -14.43 -8.18 6.37
C THR A 367 -14.73 -7.29 5.16
N GLN A 368 -13.81 -6.39 4.80
CA GLN A 368 -13.95 -5.46 3.67
C GLN A 368 -15.16 -4.53 3.78
N LYS A 369 -15.56 -4.18 5.00
CA LYS A 369 -16.69 -3.29 5.27
C LYS A 369 -16.24 -1.85 5.40
N TRP A 370 -16.29 -1.13 4.28
CA TRP A 370 -15.86 0.27 4.19
C TRP A 370 -17.02 1.23 4.38
N HIS A 371 -16.89 2.16 5.31
CA HIS A 371 -17.89 3.17 5.63
C HIS A 371 -17.39 4.56 5.25
N LEU A 372 -18.25 5.40 4.66
CA LEU A 372 -17.88 6.80 4.39
C LEU A 372 -17.71 7.56 5.71
N ILE A 373 -16.54 8.16 5.90
CA ILE A 373 -16.20 8.96 7.09
C ILE A 373 -16.11 10.46 6.80
N GLY A 374 -16.06 10.88 5.54
CA GLY A 374 -16.11 12.28 5.16
C GLY A 374 -15.58 12.54 3.76
N ASP A 375 -15.44 13.82 3.42
CA ASP A 375 -14.89 14.27 2.16
C ASP A 375 -14.10 15.57 2.32
N THR A 376 -13.35 15.96 1.29
CA THR A 376 -12.49 17.14 1.29
C THR A 376 -13.22 18.46 1.02
N GLY A 377 -14.55 18.44 0.86
CA GLY A 377 -15.39 19.62 0.64
C GLY A 377 -14.96 20.46 -0.55
N GLY A 378 -14.46 21.68 -0.28
CA GLY A 378 -14.07 22.63 -1.33
C GLY A 378 -12.79 22.29 -2.07
N TYR A 379 -12.00 21.32 -1.57
CA TYR A 379 -10.87 20.78 -2.32
C TYR A 379 -11.38 19.67 -3.24
N THR A 380 -11.33 19.91 -4.55
CA THR A 380 -11.81 18.99 -5.58
C THR A 380 -10.69 18.51 -6.47
N THR A 381 -10.80 17.29 -6.99
CA THR A 381 -9.74 16.62 -7.74
C THR A 381 -10.32 15.47 -8.56
N ALA A 382 -9.65 15.14 -9.67
CA ALA A 382 -9.92 13.97 -10.52
C ALA A 382 -8.77 12.94 -10.45
N SER A 383 -7.95 12.99 -9.39
CA SER A 383 -6.64 12.33 -9.39
C SER A 383 -6.71 10.85 -9.75
N TRP A 384 -5.80 10.41 -10.63
CA TRP A 384 -5.69 9.00 -11.04
C TRP A 384 -4.88 8.19 -10.04
N TYR A 385 -3.75 8.74 -9.59
CA TYR A 385 -2.89 8.07 -8.62
C TYR A 385 -2.82 8.87 -7.33
N ARG A 386 -2.95 8.19 -6.20
CA ARG A 386 -2.91 8.78 -4.87
C ARG A 386 -2.09 7.89 -3.95
N TRP A 387 -1.63 8.43 -2.83
CA TRP A 387 -1.03 7.64 -1.75
C TRP A 387 -0.97 8.48 -0.47
N PHE A 388 -0.92 7.81 0.67
CA PHE A 388 -0.72 8.45 1.96
C PHE A 388 0.77 8.57 2.31
N LEU A 389 1.11 9.48 3.21
CA LEU A 389 2.42 9.53 3.86
C LEU A 389 2.28 10.10 5.28
N ASP A 390 2.90 9.44 6.27
CA ASP A 390 2.98 10.03 7.61
C ASP A 390 3.82 11.31 7.59
N GLY A 391 3.21 12.45 7.91
CA GLY A 391 3.85 13.76 7.79
C GLY A 391 5.04 13.95 8.73
N ALA A 392 5.13 13.14 9.81
CA ALA A 392 6.21 13.21 10.79
C ALA A 392 7.45 12.38 10.39
N ASN A 393 7.27 11.16 9.88
CA ASN A 393 8.40 10.32 9.45
C ASN A 393 8.79 10.52 7.98
N ARG A 394 7.83 10.92 7.13
CA ARG A 394 7.97 11.15 5.69
C ARG A 394 8.63 10.00 4.93
N THR A 395 8.46 8.77 5.41
CA THR A 395 9.13 7.58 4.87
C THR A 395 8.23 6.35 4.78
N SER A 396 7.01 6.42 5.32
CA SER A 396 6.06 5.30 5.30
C SER A 396 4.63 5.77 5.07
N SER A 397 3.90 4.95 4.33
CA SER A 397 2.46 5.09 4.05
C SER A 397 1.59 4.14 4.86
N SER A 398 2.19 3.17 5.57
CA SER A 398 1.44 2.06 6.17
C SER A 398 0.67 2.46 7.44
N ILE A 399 1.29 3.30 8.28
CA ILE A 399 0.66 3.81 9.51
C ILE A 399 0.82 5.32 9.52
N VAL A 400 -0.29 6.02 9.70
CA VAL A 400 -0.35 7.49 9.76
C VAL A 400 -0.93 7.95 11.10
N GLY A 401 -0.63 9.18 11.49
CA GLY A 401 -1.28 9.83 12.63
C GLY A 401 -2.47 10.68 12.20
N ARG A 402 -3.10 11.37 13.17
CA ARG A 402 -4.26 12.26 12.97
C ARG A 402 -4.16 13.23 11.77
N THR A 403 -2.96 13.74 11.51
CA THR A 403 -2.67 14.58 10.35
C THR A 403 -1.60 13.89 9.50
N PHE A 404 -1.88 13.73 8.22
CA PHE A 404 -1.03 13.03 7.27
C PHE A 404 -1.10 13.69 5.90
N ARG A 405 -0.19 13.33 5.01
CA ARG A 405 -0.19 13.84 3.63
C ARG A 405 -0.98 12.90 2.75
N SER A 406 -1.91 13.44 1.97
CA SER A 406 -2.54 12.76 0.83
C SER A 406 -1.97 13.36 -0.44
N TYR A 407 -1.27 12.52 -1.21
CA TYR A 407 -0.67 12.89 -2.48
C TYR A 407 -1.63 12.59 -3.63
N CYS A 408 -1.45 13.32 -4.72
CA CYS A 408 -2.10 13.05 -6.00
C CYS A 408 -1.09 13.18 -7.15
N SER A 409 -1.35 12.45 -8.23
CA SER A 409 -0.65 12.54 -9.51
C SER A 409 -1.68 12.42 -10.63
N PHE A 410 -1.61 13.38 -11.56
CA PHE A 410 -2.50 13.62 -12.69
C PHE A 410 -3.96 13.88 -12.31
N GLY A 411 -4.46 15.09 -12.57
CA GLY A 411 -5.83 15.48 -12.21
C GLY A 411 -5.96 15.98 -10.77
N CYS A 412 -4.89 16.58 -10.22
CA CYS A 412 -4.93 17.23 -8.91
C CYS A 412 -5.78 18.51 -8.91
N ALA A 413 -5.89 19.18 -7.75
CA ALA A 413 -6.71 20.38 -7.66
C ALA A 413 -6.21 21.47 -8.62
N HIS A 414 -7.16 22.22 -9.17
CA HIS A 414 -6.89 23.30 -10.14
C HIS A 414 -6.07 22.89 -11.38
N GLY A 415 -6.10 21.60 -11.74
CA GLY A 415 -5.40 21.07 -12.91
C GLY A 415 -3.90 20.89 -12.73
N ALA A 416 -3.41 20.79 -11.49
CA ALA A 416 -2.02 20.42 -11.24
C ALA A 416 -1.74 18.95 -11.62
N ASP A 417 -0.50 18.66 -12.03
CA ASP A 417 -0.07 17.30 -12.35
C ASP A 417 0.40 16.53 -11.12
N GLY A 418 0.81 17.21 -10.05
CA GLY A 418 1.25 16.56 -8.82
C GLY A 418 1.28 17.51 -7.64
N GLU A 419 0.67 17.11 -6.52
CA GLU A 419 0.70 17.82 -5.25
C GLU A 419 0.41 16.88 -4.08
N TYR A 420 0.56 17.40 -2.87
CA TYR A 420 -0.06 16.82 -1.69
C TYR A 420 -0.78 17.88 -0.87
N VAL A 421 -1.77 17.44 -0.10
CA VAL A 421 -2.40 18.23 0.97
C VAL A 421 -2.18 17.55 2.31
N ASP A 422 -2.01 18.33 3.36
CA ASP A 422 -2.15 17.79 4.72
C ASP A 422 -3.64 17.57 5.01
N LEU A 423 -4.05 16.32 5.17
CA LEU A 423 -5.38 15.95 5.64
C LEU A 423 -5.34 15.73 7.15
N THR A 424 -6.33 16.27 7.85
CA THR A 424 -6.57 15.98 9.27
C THR A 424 -7.91 15.29 9.40
N LEU A 425 -7.89 14.06 9.91
CA LEU A 425 -9.09 13.32 10.28
C LEU A 425 -9.28 13.43 11.79
N ASP A 426 -10.37 14.06 12.20
CA ASP A 426 -10.71 14.20 13.62
C ASP A 426 -11.96 13.41 13.99
N SER A 427 -12.09 13.12 15.29
CA SER A 427 -13.29 12.53 15.86
C SER A 427 -13.51 13.01 17.27
N ALA A 428 -14.77 13.17 17.67
CA ALA A 428 -15.13 13.41 19.07
C ALA A 428 -14.82 12.19 19.97
N THR A 429 -14.67 11.01 19.36
CA THR A 429 -14.38 9.74 20.03
C THR A 429 -13.24 9.04 19.31
N PRO A 430 -11.99 9.54 19.41
CA PRO A 430 -10.83 8.88 18.82
C PRO A 430 -10.60 7.51 19.46
N ALA A 431 -9.67 6.72 18.90
CA ALA A 431 -9.35 5.39 19.42
C ALA A 431 -9.06 5.42 20.93
N ALA A 432 -9.71 4.53 21.66
CA ALA A 432 -9.40 4.33 23.06
C ALA A 432 -7.94 3.83 23.18
N PRO A 433 -7.09 4.49 23.98
CA PRO A 433 -5.73 4.02 24.19
C PRO A 433 -5.74 2.58 24.72
N PRO A 434 -4.96 1.64 24.14
CA PRO A 434 -4.83 0.28 24.66
C PRO A 434 -4.07 0.22 26.01
N VAL A 435 -3.58 1.37 26.47
CA VAL A 435 -2.85 1.58 27.72
C VAL A 435 -3.46 2.73 28.49
N ALA A 436 -3.60 2.56 29.80
CA ALA A 436 -4.01 3.63 30.69
C ALA A 436 -2.84 4.61 30.87
N THR A 437 -3.04 5.85 30.46
CA THR A 437 -2.01 6.90 30.53
C THR A 437 -1.52 7.08 31.97
N GLY A 438 -0.20 7.12 32.15
CA GLY A 438 0.43 7.28 33.47
C GLY A 438 0.56 6.00 34.30
N HIS A 439 -0.07 4.90 33.88
CA HIS A 439 0.16 3.60 34.51
C HIS A 439 1.52 3.03 34.11
N ARG A 440 2.14 2.29 35.03
CA ARG A 440 3.39 1.57 34.81
C ARG A 440 3.09 0.20 34.24
N TYR A 441 3.81 -0.18 33.20
CA TYR A 441 3.68 -1.45 32.49
C TYR A 441 5.00 -2.19 32.43
N ARG A 442 4.91 -3.51 32.41
CA ARG A 442 5.95 -4.41 31.93
C ARG A 442 5.62 -4.79 30.49
N ILE A 443 6.59 -4.59 29.59
CA ILE A 443 6.50 -4.96 28.18
C ILE A 443 7.20 -6.31 28.01
N ALA A 444 6.46 -7.36 27.68
CA ALA A 444 7.00 -8.71 27.55
C ALA A 444 6.64 -9.33 26.19
N ALA A 445 7.62 -9.94 25.53
CA ALA A 445 7.38 -10.68 24.30
C ALA A 445 6.86 -12.10 24.58
N GLY A 446 6.27 -12.74 23.58
CA GLY A 446 5.81 -14.13 23.61
C GLY A 446 6.91 -15.15 23.98
N THR A 447 8.18 -14.80 23.80
CA THR A 447 9.35 -15.57 24.29
C THR A 447 9.56 -15.51 25.81
N GLY A 448 8.75 -14.75 26.55
CA GLY A 448 8.91 -14.50 27.98
C GLY A 448 10.00 -13.48 28.31
N ARG A 449 10.59 -12.83 27.30
CA ARG A 449 11.61 -11.79 27.46
C ARG A 449 10.95 -10.44 27.75
N VAL A 450 11.49 -9.71 28.72
CA VAL A 450 10.96 -8.42 29.18
C VAL A 450 11.90 -7.29 28.80
N LEU A 451 11.38 -6.21 28.22
CA LEU A 451 12.15 -5.00 27.91
C LEU A 451 12.69 -4.34 29.19
N ALA A 452 14.00 -4.12 29.22
CA ALA A 452 14.75 -3.55 30.33
C ALA A 452 15.73 -2.46 29.84
N GLN A 453 16.20 -1.63 30.76
CA GLN A 453 17.22 -0.61 30.49
C GLN A 453 18.51 -0.96 31.24
N ASN A 454 19.63 -1.06 30.51
CA ASN A 454 20.95 -1.19 31.11
C ASN A 454 21.42 0.15 31.70
N PRO A 455 22.22 0.13 32.78
CA PRO A 455 22.94 1.31 33.23
C PRO A 455 23.76 1.90 32.06
N GLY A 456 23.56 3.18 31.71
CA GLY A 456 24.28 3.82 30.58
C GLY A 456 23.49 3.94 29.26
N ALA A 457 22.16 3.73 29.28
CA ALA A 457 21.17 4.08 28.23
C ALA A 457 20.82 3.02 27.17
N ALA A 458 21.59 1.93 27.00
CA ALA A 458 21.20 0.85 26.09
C ALA A 458 20.02 0.02 26.63
N THR A 459 19.18 -0.50 25.74
CA THR A 459 18.11 -1.46 26.11
C THR A 459 18.62 -2.90 26.11
N THR A 460 17.93 -3.76 26.85
CA THR A 460 18.18 -5.20 26.90
C THR A 460 16.88 -5.96 27.18
N THR A 461 16.97 -7.28 27.30
CA THR A 461 15.89 -8.12 27.79
C THR A 461 16.28 -8.95 29.01
N ALA A 462 15.30 -9.34 29.81
CA ALA A 462 15.46 -10.30 30.90
C ALA A 462 14.26 -11.26 30.98
N ALA A 463 14.49 -12.53 31.30
CA ALA A 463 13.41 -13.49 31.54
C ALA A 463 12.66 -13.21 32.86
N ARG A 464 13.38 -12.73 33.88
CA ARG A 464 12.84 -12.27 35.16
C ARG A 464 13.59 -11.00 35.56
N PRO A 465 13.06 -9.81 35.26
CA PRO A 465 13.77 -8.58 35.55
C PRO A 465 13.87 -8.37 37.06
N THR A 466 15.08 -8.09 37.54
CA THR A 466 15.30 -7.61 38.91
C THR A 466 14.86 -6.15 39.02
N PRO A 467 14.63 -5.61 40.24
CA PRO A 467 14.34 -4.19 40.41
C PRO A 467 15.39 -3.27 39.79
N ALA A 468 16.66 -3.70 39.77
CA ALA A 468 17.77 -2.97 39.15
C ALA A 468 17.72 -2.93 37.62
N ALA A 469 16.96 -3.82 36.98
CA ALA A 469 16.86 -3.92 35.51
C ALA A 469 16.00 -2.80 34.88
N ARG A 470 15.40 -1.91 35.69
CA ARG A 470 14.61 -0.75 35.21
C ARG A 470 13.58 -1.17 34.14
N ALA A 471 12.82 -2.23 34.41
CA ALA A 471 11.96 -2.91 33.44
C ALA A 471 10.50 -2.45 33.48
N THR A 472 10.25 -1.20 33.89
CA THR A 472 8.90 -0.62 34.00
C THR A 472 8.80 0.65 33.16
N TRP A 473 7.74 0.74 32.39
CA TRP A 473 7.56 1.75 31.34
C TRP A 473 6.19 2.42 31.47
N THR A 474 6.11 3.71 31.17
CA THR A 474 4.83 4.43 31.09
C THR A 474 4.62 4.92 29.67
N PHE A 475 3.37 4.91 29.22
CA PHE A 475 2.98 5.43 27.91
C PHE A 475 2.36 6.81 28.09
N ARG A 476 2.75 7.76 27.23
CA ARG A 476 2.12 9.08 27.15
C ARG A 476 1.77 9.39 25.70
N PRO A 477 0.49 9.68 25.38
CA PRO A 477 0.08 9.99 24.02
C PRO A 477 0.74 11.28 23.52
N THR A 478 1.05 11.34 22.24
CA THR A 478 1.50 12.55 21.52
C THR A 478 0.32 13.43 21.09
N GLY A 479 -0.88 12.85 21.03
CA GLY A 479 -2.11 13.51 20.56
C GLY A 479 -2.50 13.17 19.13
N ASP A 480 -1.73 12.33 18.43
CA ASP A 480 -1.96 11.96 17.03
C ASP A 480 -1.99 10.44 16.78
N GLY A 481 -2.22 9.66 17.84
CA GLY A 481 -2.20 8.18 17.79
C GLY A 481 -0.85 7.57 18.21
N ALA A 482 0.24 8.33 18.17
CA ALA A 482 1.53 7.87 18.69
C ALA A 482 1.67 8.04 20.21
N TYR A 483 2.66 7.36 20.78
CA TYR A 483 3.01 7.39 22.19
C TYR A 483 4.51 7.61 22.37
N THR A 484 4.88 8.27 23.45
CA THR A 484 6.22 8.12 24.02
C THR A 484 6.23 7.00 25.04
N VAL A 485 7.28 6.19 25.04
CA VAL A 485 7.48 5.08 25.98
C VAL A 485 8.60 5.46 26.94
N THR A 486 8.22 5.81 28.17
CA THR A 486 9.12 6.40 29.17
C THR A 486 9.55 5.37 30.20
N ASN A 487 10.85 5.22 30.43
CA ASN A 487 11.34 4.39 31.52
C ASN A 487 10.97 5.01 32.87
N SER A 488 10.29 4.26 33.72
CA SER A 488 9.74 4.78 34.98
C SER A 488 10.82 5.16 36.00
N ALA A 489 12.01 4.55 35.92
CA ALA A 489 13.10 4.81 36.86
C ALA A 489 13.96 6.01 36.45
N THR A 490 14.06 6.31 35.15
CA THR A 490 14.94 7.38 34.64
C THR A 490 14.21 8.58 34.06
N GLY A 491 12.93 8.43 33.71
CA GLY A 491 12.16 9.46 33.00
C GLY A 491 12.59 9.65 31.54
N ALA A 492 13.52 8.84 31.03
CA ALA A 492 14.03 8.91 29.66
C ALA A 492 13.17 8.05 28.71
N LEU A 493 13.17 8.43 27.43
CA LEU A 493 12.31 7.89 26.38
C LEU A 493 13.02 6.79 25.59
N LEU A 494 12.33 5.69 25.37
CA LEU A 494 12.71 4.65 24.42
C LEU A 494 12.63 5.18 22.98
N GLY A 495 13.65 4.92 22.17
CA GLY A 495 13.61 5.29 20.76
C GLY A 495 14.89 4.95 20.00
N VAL A 496 14.90 5.33 18.73
CA VAL A 496 16.07 5.36 17.87
C VAL A 496 16.48 6.81 17.58
N ASP A 497 17.71 7.05 17.13
CA ASP A 497 18.19 8.40 16.85
C ASP A 497 17.74 8.87 15.46
N SER A 498 16.63 9.60 15.39
CA SER A 498 16.08 10.11 14.14
C SER A 498 16.89 11.25 13.50
N THR A 499 18.13 11.51 13.96
CA THR A 499 19.06 12.42 13.27
C THR A 499 19.98 11.69 12.29
N ARG A 500 19.90 10.35 12.24
CA ARG A 500 20.75 9.52 11.37
C ARG A 500 19.92 8.43 10.71
N THR A 501 20.00 8.32 9.40
CA THR A 501 19.28 7.32 8.61
C THR A 501 19.70 5.89 8.93
N ARG A 502 20.96 5.65 9.33
CA ARG A 502 21.40 4.33 9.77
C ARG A 502 20.66 3.81 11.02
N ASP A 503 20.10 4.71 11.83
CA ASP A 503 19.43 4.35 13.09
C ASP A 503 17.95 3.96 12.83
N ARG A 504 17.50 3.89 11.56
CA ARG A 504 16.29 3.16 11.13
C ARG A 504 16.60 1.87 10.35
N ALA A 505 17.84 1.40 10.37
CA ALA A 505 18.22 0.10 9.81
C ALA A 505 17.66 -1.06 10.65
N TRP A 506 17.51 -2.22 10.02
CA TRP A 506 17.10 -3.43 10.72
C TRP A 506 18.13 -3.86 11.75
N GLY A 507 17.67 -4.33 12.90
CA GLY A 507 18.51 -4.73 14.01
C GLY A 507 19.05 -3.56 14.85
N THR A 508 18.59 -2.33 14.62
CA THR A 508 19.01 -1.18 15.43
C THR A 508 18.55 -1.37 16.87
N VAL A 509 19.49 -1.33 17.81
CA VAL A 509 19.21 -1.42 19.26
C VAL A 509 18.60 -0.10 19.73
N PRO A 510 17.35 -0.09 20.25
CA PRO A 510 16.77 1.11 20.83
C PRO A 510 17.61 1.63 22.00
N THR A 511 17.62 2.95 22.14
CA THR A 511 18.24 3.65 23.25
C THR A 511 17.19 4.27 24.16
N VAL A 512 17.59 4.61 25.39
CA VAL A 512 16.74 5.30 26.36
C VAL A 512 17.36 6.65 26.67
N THR A 513 16.87 7.71 26.04
CA THR A 513 17.47 9.04 26.06
C THR A 513 16.50 10.11 26.56
N PRO A 514 16.97 11.23 27.15
CA PRO A 514 16.10 12.33 27.52
C PRO A 514 15.30 12.85 26.31
N ARG A 515 14.12 13.43 26.57
CA ARG A 515 13.35 14.12 25.53
C ARG A 515 14.18 15.24 24.91
N ARG A 516 14.27 15.26 23.57
CA ARG A 516 14.96 16.32 22.82
C ARG A 516 14.02 17.49 22.57
N GLY A 517 14.13 18.57 23.33
CA GLY A 517 13.33 19.78 23.13
C GLY A 517 11.93 19.72 23.75
N LYS A 518 11.00 20.51 23.17
CA LYS A 518 9.62 20.67 23.69
C LYS A 518 8.72 19.47 23.35
N SER A 519 8.91 18.88 22.17
CA SER A 519 8.19 17.70 21.68
C SER A 519 9.16 16.52 21.55
N PRO A 520 8.71 15.26 21.72
CA PRO A 520 9.55 14.10 21.45
C PRO A 520 9.98 14.06 19.98
N ALA A 521 11.25 13.73 19.72
CA ALA A 521 11.71 13.48 18.35
C ALA A 521 10.95 12.30 17.75
N VAL A 522 10.77 12.25 16.42
CA VAL A 522 10.02 11.17 15.75
C VAL A 522 10.56 9.77 16.07
N GLY A 523 11.88 9.64 16.26
CA GLY A 523 12.50 8.37 16.70
C GLY A 523 12.16 7.95 18.13
N GLN A 524 11.63 8.85 18.97
CA GLN A 524 11.14 8.59 20.33
C GLN A 524 9.61 8.40 20.38
N GLN A 525 8.95 8.34 19.23
CA GLN A 525 7.52 8.11 19.09
C GLN A 525 7.26 6.70 18.58
N TRP A 526 6.23 6.06 19.12
CA TRP A 526 5.86 4.69 18.82
C TRP A 526 4.37 4.59 18.61
N PHE A 527 3.96 3.86 17.58
CA PHE A 527 2.59 3.39 17.46
C PHE A 527 2.44 2.08 18.22
N LEU A 528 1.28 1.90 18.84
CA LEU A 528 0.93 0.67 19.54
C LEU A 528 -0.22 0.02 18.78
N ILE A 529 0.13 -0.97 17.95
CA ILE A 529 -0.78 -1.61 17.00
C ILE A 529 -1.32 -2.88 17.65
N PRO A 530 -2.64 -2.98 17.89
CA PRO A 530 -3.26 -4.22 18.36
C PRO A 530 -3.11 -5.32 17.30
N ASP A 531 -2.78 -6.53 17.75
CA ASP A 531 -2.76 -7.69 16.88
C ASP A 531 -4.19 -8.15 16.61
N ALA A 532 -4.48 -8.52 15.36
CA ALA A 532 -5.77 -9.11 15.01
C ALA A 532 -5.94 -10.51 15.63
N SER A 533 -4.83 -11.18 15.95
CA SER A 533 -4.81 -12.42 16.71
C SER A 533 -3.40 -12.71 17.27
N PRO A 534 -3.27 -13.18 18.52
CA PRO A 534 -4.32 -13.34 19.52
C PRO A 534 -4.72 -12.01 20.18
N ASP A 535 -5.96 -11.91 20.64
CA ASP A 535 -6.47 -10.72 21.32
C ASP A 535 -5.61 -10.33 22.53
N GLY A 536 -5.41 -9.02 22.72
CA GLY A 536 -4.65 -8.47 23.84
C GLY A 536 -3.13 -8.52 23.67
N THR A 537 -2.66 -8.88 22.46
CA THR A 537 -1.27 -8.71 22.05
C THR A 537 -1.11 -7.52 21.10
N PHE A 538 0.13 -7.02 21.00
CA PHE A 538 0.45 -5.81 20.26
C PHE A 538 1.81 -5.89 19.58
N HIS A 539 1.95 -5.15 18.49
CA HIS A 539 3.24 -4.68 17.98
C HIS A 539 3.50 -3.24 18.40
N LEU A 540 4.71 -2.96 18.88
CA LEU A 540 5.18 -1.61 19.16
C LEU A 540 6.05 -1.14 17.98
N VAL A 541 5.51 -0.28 17.11
CA VAL A 541 6.14 0.18 15.87
C VAL A 541 6.82 1.53 16.11
N ASN A 542 8.11 1.64 15.82
CA ASN A 542 8.81 2.91 15.93
C ASN A 542 8.44 3.82 14.76
N ARG A 543 7.95 5.02 15.03
CA ARG A 543 7.41 5.91 13.98
C ARG A 543 8.46 6.32 12.95
N TYR A 544 9.72 6.53 13.34
CA TYR A 544 10.79 6.95 12.42
C TYR A 544 11.24 5.84 11.46
N SER A 545 11.32 4.60 11.97
CA SER A 545 11.82 3.47 11.19
C SER A 545 10.75 2.61 10.56
N GLY A 546 9.49 2.70 11.01
CA GLY A 546 8.42 1.78 10.60
C GLY A 546 8.63 0.34 11.07
N LEU A 547 9.64 0.09 11.92
CA LEU A 547 10.01 -1.25 12.40
C LEU A 547 9.40 -1.54 13.78
N VAL A 548 9.10 -2.81 14.04
CA VAL A 548 8.58 -3.27 15.34
C VAL A 548 9.70 -3.55 16.33
N LEU A 549 9.40 -3.42 17.63
CA LEU A 549 10.29 -3.85 18.71
C LEU A 549 10.34 -5.38 18.81
N GLY A 550 11.53 -5.95 18.67
CA GLY A 550 11.82 -7.37 18.94
C GLY A 550 12.60 -7.55 20.25
N LEU A 551 12.25 -8.60 21.00
CA LEU A 551 12.87 -8.98 22.28
C LEU A 551 13.33 -10.45 22.24
N SER A 552 14.64 -10.68 22.12
CA SER A 552 15.21 -12.02 22.01
C SER A 552 15.91 -12.50 23.28
N ALA A 553 16.10 -13.81 23.38
CA ALA A 553 17.03 -14.45 24.32
C ALA A 553 18.45 -14.53 23.74
N ASP A 554 18.62 -14.33 22.43
CA ASP A 554 19.92 -14.27 21.78
C ASP A 554 20.73 -13.07 22.31
N PRO A 555 21.91 -13.28 22.92
CA PRO A 555 22.71 -12.21 23.50
C PRO A 555 23.17 -11.17 22.47
N GLY A 556 23.22 -11.53 21.18
CA GLY A 556 23.52 -10.62 20.08
C GLY A 556 22.31 -9.85 19.52
N ARG A 557 21.10 -10.09 20.05
CA ARG A 557 19.83 -9.49 19.59
C ARG A 557 18.85 -9.23 20.74
N GLY A 558 19.36 -8.79 21.89
CA GLY A 558 18.55 -8.62 23.11
C GLY A 558 17.27 -7.80 22.90
N ALA A 559 17.41 -6.52 22.56
CA ALA A 559 16.31 -5.66 22.12
C ALA A 559 16.72 -4.94 20.82
N GLU A 560 15.87 -4.99 19.80
CA GLU A 560 16.16 -4.44 18.47
C GLU A 560 14.87 -3.94 17.78
N THR A 561 15.01 -3.10 16.76
CA THR A 561 13.95 -2.75 15.81
C THR A 561 14.11 -3.57 14.54
N VAL A 562 13.04 -4.23 14.11
CA VAL A 562 13.06 -5.22 13.01
C VAL A 562 11.76 -5.15 12.20
N PRO A 563 11.71 -5.64 10.95
CA PRO A 563 10.45 -5.73 10.21
C PRO A 563 9.46 -6.65 10.93
N VAL A 564 8.17 -6.37 10.76
CA VAL A 564 7.08 -7.20 11.28
C VAL A 564 7.19 -8.63 10.74
N ARG A 565 6.88 -9.62 11.58
CA ARG A 565 6.79 -11.01 11.18
C ARG A 565 5.75 -11.78 11.98
N THR A 566 5.09 -12.70 11.29
CA THR A 566 4.14 -13.67 11.88
C THR A 566 4.63 -15.12 11.75
N TRP A 567 5.91 -15.32 11.37
CA TRP A 567 6.55 -16.62 11.23
C TRP A 567 7.93 -16.70 11.90
N THR A 568 8.50 -17.90 11.93
CA THR A 568 9.89 -18.13 12.32
C THR A 568 10.78 -18.19 11.10
N ASP A 569 11.82 -17.37 11.05
CA ASP A 569 12.86 -17.48 10.03
C ASP A 569 13.61 -18.81 10.18
N THR A 570 13.58 -19.60 9.11
CA THR A 570 14.28 -20.90 9.01
C THR A 570 15.31 -20.90 7.88
N THR A 571 15.57 -19.75 7.25
CA THR A 571 16.49 -19.64 6.12
C THR A 571 17.96 -19.75 6.50
N HIS A 572 18.28 -19.60 7.79
CA HIS A 572 19.64 -19.52 8.32
C HIS A 572 20.48 -18.38 7.70
N SER A 573 19.83 -17.38 7.10
CA SER A 573 20.53 -16.25 6.51
C SER A 573 21.08 -15.29 7.57
N ALA A 574 22.08 -14.50 7.19
CA ALA A 574 22.60 -13.43 8.03
C ALA A 574 21.63 -12.25 8.19
N VAL A 575 20.60 -12.15 7.35
CA VAL A 575 19.60 -11.07 7.38
C VAL A 575 18.49 -11.42 8.37
N GLY A 576 17.85 -12.58 8.18
CA GLY A 576 16.75 -13.04 9.03
C GLY A 576 17.19 -13.40 10.45
N ARG A 577 18.39 -14.00 10.58
CA ARG A 577 19.02 -14.38 11.86
C ARG A 577 18.14 -15.22 12.80
N GLY A 578 17.23 -16.03 12.24
CA GLY A 578 16.37 -16.91 13.03
C GLY A 578 15.36 -16.17 13.90
N ARG A 579 14.99 -14.95 13.53
CA ARG A 579 13.96 -14.16 14.23
C ARG A 579 12.61 -14.89 14.22
N THR A 580 11.85 -14.74 15.29
CA THR A 580 10.55 -15.41 15.44
C THR A 580 9.43 -14.40 15.67
N ALA A 581 8.20 -14.74 15.30
CA ALA A 581 7.01 -13.94 15.61
C ALA A 581 6.88 -13.68 17.12
N ALA A 582 7.16 -14.70 17.95
CA ALA A 582 7.07 -14.58 19.40
C ALA A 582 8.06 -13.57 20.00
N GLU A 583 9.13 -13.19 19.29
CA GLU A 583 10.04 -12.12 19.73
C GLU A 583 9.39 -10.73 19.59
N GLN A 584 8.38 -10.58 18.72
CA GLN A 584 7.76 -9.31 18.35
C GLN A 584 6.32 -9.15 18.85
N THR A 585 5.60 -10.25 19.10
CA THR A 585 4.27 -10.24 19.74
C THR A 585 4.40 -9.85 21.21
N LEU A 586 3.95 -8.65 21.57
CA LEU A 586 4.12 -8.08 22.91
C LEU A 586 2.84 -8.13 23.75
N THR A 587 3.02 -8.25 25.06
CA THR A 587 1.99 -8.06 26.08
C THR A 587 2.37 -6.90 27.00
N LEU A 588 1.35 -6.15 27.42
CA LEU A 588 1.49 -5.00 28.30
C LEU A 588 0.82 -5.30 29.64
N THR A 589 1.60 -5.74 30.63
CA THR A 589 1.06 -6.08 31.96
C THR A 589 1.25 -4.91 32.93
N PRO A 590 0.20 -4.43 33.63
CA PRO A 590 0.35 -3.44 34.68
C PRO A 590 1.37 -3.90 35.74
N ALA A 591 2.38 -3.07 36.00
CA ALA A 591 3.36 -3.30 37.03
C ALA A 591 2.77 -2.86 38.39
N ARG A 592 2.71 -3.78 39.36
CA ARG A 592 2.27 -3.44 40.72
C ARG A 592 3.28 -2.51 41.40
N GLY A 593 2.72 -1.57 42.17
CA GLY A 593 3.31 -0.68 43.18
C GLY A 593 4.77 -0.90 43.50
#